data_AF-A0A4R6TSJ0-F1
#
_entry.id   AF-A0A4R6TSJ0-F1
#
_cell.length_a   1.000
_cell.length_b   1.000
_cell.length_c   1.000
_cell.angle_alpha   90.00
_cell.angle_beta   90.00
_cell.angle_gamma   90.00
#
_symmetry.space_group_name_H-M   'P 1'
#
loop_
_entity.id
_entity.type
_entity.pdbx_description
1 polymer ?
#
loop_
_entity_poly.entity_id
_entity_poly.type
_entity_poly.pdbx_seq_one_letter_code
_entity_poly.pdbx_strand_id
1 'polypeptide(L)'
;MCKITQGFRLCSCNGMPDKDKPYWMLSRKYPENEIFLTVGQTMAPYNAPPNREDIAEELNTRQVFDFEYVPQEYDLIEFYGVQYRHKYQFLQGIWTFVTQPLMGVSILEHRSGRIK
;
A
#
# COMPACT_ATOMS: atom_id res chain seq x y z
N MET A 1 -11.87 -8.04 -14.99
CA MET A 1 -11.32 -9.30 -14.42
C MET A 1 -9.94 -9.52 -15.02
N CYS A 2 -8.88 -9.30 -14.23
CA CYS A 2 -7.51 -9.50 -14.69
C CYS A 2 -7.23 -10.99 -14.95
N LYS A 3 -6.51 -11.28 -16.05
CA LYS A 3 -6.11 -12.65 -16.41
C LYS A 3 -4.81 -13.01 -15.67
N ILE A 4 -4.75 -14.21 -15.07
CA ILE A 4 -3.63 -14.75 -14.27
C ILE A 4 -2.32 -14.92 -15.07
N THR A 5 -2.35 -14.74 -16.39
CA THR A 5 -1.23 -14.98 -17.29
C THR A 5 -0.10 -13.93 -17.22
N GLN A 6 -0.18 -12.91 -16.35
CA GLN A 6 0.73 -11.75 -16.34
C GLN A 6 1.48 -11.53 -15.01
N GLY A 7 1.77 -12.57 -14.24
CA GLY A 7 2.62 -12.43 -13.04
C GLY A 7 1.94 -11.65 -11.90
N PHE A 8 2.74 -10.88 -11.13
CA PHE A 8 2.27 -10.08 -9.99
C PHE A 8 1.46 -8.86 -10.46
N ARG A 9 0.17 -8.80 -10.10
CA ARG A 9 -0.72 -7.71 -10.52
C ARG A 9 -1.61 -7.21 -9.38
N LEU A 10 -1.76 -5.90 -9.30
CA LEU A 10 -2.57 -5.16 -8.34
C LEU A 10 -3.86 -4.71 -9.02
N CYS A 11 -4.96 -5.37 -8.67
CA CYS A 11 -6.26 -5.12 -9.30
C CYS A 11 -7.10 -4.20 -8.43
N SER A 12 -7.46 -3.03 -8.93
CA SER A 12 -8.34 -2.09 -8.23
C SER A 12 -9.74 -2.69 -8.02
N CYS A 13 -10.36 -2.35 -6.90
CA CYS A 13 -11.72 -2.76 -6.56
C CYS A 13 -12.64 -1.54 -6.50
N ASN A 14 -13.86 -1.65 -7.05
CA ASN A 14 -14.87 -0.58 -6.98
C ASN A 14 -15.57 -0.49 -5.61
N GLY A 15 -14.86 -0.79 -4.52
CA GLY A 15 -15.42 -0.89 -3.17
C GLY A 15 -14.38 -1.37 -2.14
N MET A 16 -14.84 -1.64 -0.92
CA MET A 16 -13.94 -2.15 0.12
C MET A 16 -13.40 -3.54 -0.26
N PRO A 17 -12.10 -3.81 -0.04
CA PRO A 17 -11.53 -5.11 -0.32
C PRO A 17 -12.11 -6.16 0.63
N ASP A 18 -12.30 -7.37 0.09
CA ASP A 18 -12.57 -8.57 0.87
C ASP A 18 -11.38 -8.85 1.79
N LYS A 19 -11.56 -8.63 3.10
CA LYS A 19 -10.49 -8.73 4.10
C LYS A 19 -10.07 -10.18 4.39
N ASP A 20 -10.83 -11.17 3.91
CA ASP A 20 -10.49 -12.58 4.02
C ASP A 20 -9.49 -13.02 2.93
N LYS A 21 -9.20 -12.15 1.97
CA LYS A 21 -8.23 -12.36 0.89
C LYS A 21 -7.06 -11.38 0.99
N PRO A 22 -5.90 -11.68 0.41
CA PRO A 22 -4.82 -10.71 0.28
C PRO A 22 -5.27 -9.46 -0.50
N TYR A 23 -5.06 -8.29 0.09
CA TYR A 23 -5.43 -7.01 -0.49
C TYR A 23 -4.30 -5.99 -0.34
N TRP A 24 -4.40 -4.90 -1.10
CA TRP A 24 -3.48 -3.78 -1.02
C TRP A 24 -4.25 -2.46 -0.93
N MET A 25 -3.58 -1.46 -0.37
CA MET A 25 -4.08 -0.10 -0.21
C MET A 25 -3.00 0.88 -0.65
N LEU A 26 -3.29 1.71 -1.63
CA LEU A 26 -2.47 2.86 -2.03
C LEU A 26 -3.09 4.12 -1.43
N SER A 27 -2.29 4.87 -0.69
CA SER A 27 -2.70 6.13 -0.09
C SER A 27 -1.72 7.25 -0.44
N ARG A 28 -2.28 8.43 -0.69
CA ARG A 28 -1.56 9.68 -0.90
C ARG A 28 -2.16 10.75 -0.01
N LYS A 29 -1.31 11.48 0.70
CA LYS A 29 -1.71 12.63 1.51
C LYS A 29 -1.41 13.91 0.74
N TYR A 30 -2.44 14.69 0.44
CA TYR A 30 -2.28 16.02 -0.12
C TYR A 30 -2.17 17.09 0.98
N PRO A 31 -1.53 18.24 0.70
CA PRO A 31 -1.39 19.33 1.66
C PRO A 31 -2.73 19.86 2.19
N GLU A 32 -3.81 19.76 1.40
CA GLU A 32 -5.15 20.25 1.76
C GLU A 32 -5.95 19.33 2.70
N ASN A 33 -5.28 18.39 3.38
CA ASN A 33 -5.89 17.32 4.19
C ASN A 33 -6.75 16.31 3.41
N GLU A 34 -6.69 16.32 2.09
CA GLU A 34 -7.31 15.28 1.27
C GLU A 34 -6.46 14.01 1.26
N ILE A 35 -7.10 12.87 1.51
CA ILE A 35 -6.47 11.54 1.40
C ILE A 35 -7.05 10.86 0.18
N PHE A 36 -6.23 10.64 -0.83
CA PHE A 36 -6.59 9.77 -1.94
C PHE A 36 -6.27 8.34 -1.54
N LEU A 37 -7.29 7.47 -1.58
CA LEU A 37 -7.16 6.06 -1.23
C LEU A 37 -7.69 5.19 -2.38
N THR A 38 -6.83 4.34 -2.92
CA THR A 38 -7.20 3.27 -3.85
C THR A 38 -6.95 1.93 -3.17
N VAL A 39 -7.87 0.99 -3.32
CA VAL A 39 -7.79 -0.33 -2.71
C VAL A 39 -8.04 -1.41 -3.75
N GLY A 40 -7.46 -2.58 -3.53
CA GLY A 40 -7.54 -3.64 -4.50
C GLY A 40 -7.14 -5.01 -3.97
N GLN A 41 -7.28 -6.02 -4.82
CA GLN A 41 -6.82 -7.37 -4.54
C GLN A 41 -5.49 -7.63 -5.22
N THR A 42 -4.68 -8.47 -4.58
CA THR A 42 -3.43 -8.95 -5.16
C THR A 42 -3.69 -10.23 -5.93
N MET A 43 -3.30 -10.27 -7.20
CA MET A 43 -3.26 -11.50 -7.98
C MET A 43 -1.80 -11.91 -8.17
N ALA A 44 -1.40 -13.00 -7.53
CA ALA A 44 -0.09 -13.61 -7.70
C ALA A 44 -0.25 -15.10 -8.03
N PRO A 45 0.55 -15.66 -8.95
CA PRO A 45 0.45 -17.07 -9.35
C PRO A 45 0.90 -18.08 -8.27
N TYR A 46 1.39 -17.63 -7.11
CA TYR A 46 1.85 -18.50 -6.03
C TYR A 46 1.16 -18.17 -4.70
N ASN A 47 0.69 -19.21 -4.01
CA ASN A 47 0.12 -19.18 -2.66
C ASN A 47 1.13 -18.82 -1.54
N ALA A 48 2.30 -18.28 -1.90
CA ALA A 48 3.30 -17.86 -0.93
C ALA A 48 3.13 -16.37 -0.61
N PRO A 49 3.36 -15.92 0.63
CA PRO A 49 3.50 -14.50 0.92
C PRO A 49 4.63 -13.96 0.01
N PRO A 50 4.36 -12.97 -0.86
CA PRO A 50 5.40 -12.47 -1.75
C PRO A 50 6.53 -11.92 -0.87
N ASN A 51 7.77 -12.33 -1.16
CA ASN A 51 8.89 -11.90 -0.35
C ASN A 51 9.02 -10.38 -0.44
N ARG A 52 9.48 -9.73 0.64
CA ARG A 52 9.48 -8.26 0.73
C ARG A 52 10.29 -7.62 -0.39
N GLU A 53 11.43 -8.23 -0.72
CA GLU A 53 12.33 -7.82 -1.78
C GLU A 53 11.66 -7.97 -3.15
N ASP A 54 10.97 -9.08 -3.41
CA ASP A 54 10.27 -9.35 -4.67
C ASP A 54 9.18 -8.30 -4.95
N ILE A 55 8.41 -7.89 -3.92
CA ILE A 55 7.37 -6.86 -4.09
C ILE A 55 7.99 -5.51 -4.46
N ALA A 56 9.09 -5.11 -3.80
CA ALA A 56 9.76 -3.86 -4.13
C ALA A 56 10.32 -3.88 -5.55
N GLU A 57 10.91 -5.00 -5.98
CA GLU A 57 11.42 -5.17 -7.34
C GLU A 57 10.28 -5.04 -8.36
N GLU A 58 9.16 -5.72 -8.16
CA GLU A 58 8.01 -5.66 -9.06
C GLU A 58 7.41 -4.24 -9.13
N LEU A 59 7.27 -3.56 -7.99
CA LEU A 59 6.78 -2.17 -7.92
C LEU A 59 7.68 -1.18 -8.69
N ASN A 60 8.99 -1.41 -8.72
CA ASN A 60 9.97 -0.52 -9.35
C ASN A 60 10.26 -0.85 -10.82
N THR A 61 10.02 -2.08 -11.25
CA THR A 61 10.42 -2.55 -12.59
C THR A 61 9.25 -2.74 -13.54
N ARG A 62 8.02 -2.92 -13.04
CA ARG A 62 6.85 -3.24 -13.86
C ARG A 62 5.67 -2.32 -13.59
N GLN A 63 4.80 -2.20 -14.59
CA GLN A 63 3.48 -1.62 -14.41
C GLN A 63 2.55 -2.67 -13.78
N VAL A 64 2.52 -2.71 -12.44
CA VAL A 64 1.76 -3.73 -11.68
C VAL A 64 0.29 -3.37 -11.46
N PHE A 65 -0.07 -2.09 -11.58
CA PHE A 65 -1.44 -1.62 -11.39
C PHE A 65 -2.30 -1.86 -12.65
N ASP A 66 -3.58 -2.16 -12.46
CA ASP A 66 -4.53 -2.31 -13.57
C ASP A 66 -5.12 -0.98 -14.09
N PHE A 67 -4.57 0.14 -13.64
CA PHE A 67 -4.91 1.50 -14.06
C PHE A 67 -3.63 2.31 -14.32
N GLU A 68 -3.78 3.42 -15.05
CA GLU A 68 -2.67 4.37 -15.26
C GLU A 68 -2.36 5.07 -13.94
N TYR A 69 -1.16 4.82 -13.42
CA TYR A 69 -0.68 5.38 -12.17
C TYR A 69 0.76 5.85 -12.31
N VAL A 70 1.00 7.08 -11.87
CA VAL A 70 2.34 7.66 -11.76
C VAL A 70 2.62 7.89 -10.27
N PRO A 71 3.60 7.17 -9.69
CA PRO A 71 3.99 7.36 -8.30
C PRO A 71 4.43 8.80 -8.02
N GLN A 72 4.11 9.30 -6.83
CA GLN A 72 4.55 10.60 -6.34
C GLN A 72 5.25 10.42 -4.99
N GLU A 73 6.12 11.38 -4.67
CA GLU A 73 6.82 11.40 -3.39
C GLU A 73 5.85 11.25 -2.23
N TYR A 74 6.23 10.40 -1.28
CA TYR A 74 5.48 10.03 -0.09
C TYR A 74 4.23 9.17 -0.31
N ASP A 75 3.96 8.73 -1.53
CA ASP A 75 2.95 7.71 -1.78
C ASP A 75 3.24 6.46 -0.95
N LEU A 76 2.17 5.88 -0.45
CA LEU A 76 2.25 4.76 0.46
C LEU A 76 1.40 3.61 -0.02
N ILE A 77 2.03 2.44 -0.18
CA ILE A 77 1.33 1.20 -0.48
C ILE A 77 1.49 0.20 0.66
N GLU A 78 0.36 -0.34 1.12
CA GLU A 78 0.28 -1.33 2.18
C GLU A 78 -0.34 -2.61 1.64
N PHE A 79 0.35 -3.73 1.88
CA PHE A 79 -0.09 -5.07 1.53
C PHE A 79 -0.54 -5.78 2.80
N TYR A 80 -1.70 -6.41 2.72
CA TYR A 80 -2.32 -7.15 3.81
C TYR A 80 -2.57 -8.58 3.35
N GLY A 81 -1.97 -9.53 4.07
CA GLY A 81 -2.27 -10.95 3.95
C GLY A 81 -2.56 -11.56 5.31
N VAL A 82 -2.94 -12.84 5.34
CA VAL A 82 -3.29 -13.56 6.58
C VAL A 82 -2.13 -13.55 7.59
N GLN A 83 -0.88 -13.66 7.12
CA GLN A 83 0.31 -13.78 7.97
C GLN A 83 1.32 -12.64 7.80
N TYR A 84 1.04 -11.67 6.93
CA TYR A 84 1.99 -10.62 6.62
C TYR A 84 1.30 -9.28 6.45
N ARG A 85 2.04 -8.23 6.83
CA ARG A 85 1.76 -6.86 6.45
C ARG A 85 3.05 -6.25 5.96
N HIS A 86 3.04 -5.70 4.76
CA HIS A 86 4.18 -5.01 4.18
C HIS A 86 3.77 -3.61 3.79
N LYS A 87 4.70 -2.68 3.95
CA LYS A 87 4.48 -1.27 3.71
C LYS A 87 5.65 -0.75 2.90
N TYR A 88 5.34 -0.02 1.85
CA TYR A 88 6.33 0.60 0.99
C TYR A 88 5.99 2.07 0.82
N GLN A 89 7.01 2.90 0.77
CA GLN A 89 6.86 4.31 0.46
C GLN A 89 7.66 4.64 -0.80
N PHE A 90 7.07 5.47 -1.65
CA PHE A 90 7.77 6.02 -2.80
C PHE A 90 8.59 7.24 -2.35
N LEU A 91 9.90 7.12 -2.41
CA LEU A 91 10.85 8.17 -2.06
C LEU A 91 11.97 8.21 -3.10
N GLN A 92 12.35 9.41 -3.52
CA GLN A 92 13.45 9.65 -4.45
C GLN A 92 13.32 8.82 -5.74
N GLY A 93 12.10 8.64 -6.24
CA GLY A 93 11.85 7.88 -7.46
C GLY A 93 11.79 6.36 -7.30
N ILE A 94 11.88 5.79 -6.09
CA ILE A 94 11.84 4.35 -5.85
C ILE A 94 10.89 3.95 -4.72
N TRP A 95 10.21 2.82 -4.87
CA TRP A 95 9.47 2.15 -3.80
C TRP A 95 10.42 1.44 -2.85
N THR A 96 10.41 1.84 -1.59
CA THR A 96 11.26 1.29 -0.53
C THR A 96 10.42 0.67 0.57
N PHE A 97 10.79 -0.53 1.03
CA PHE A 97 10.15 -1.18 2.18
C PHE A 97 10.38 -0.37 3.46
N VAL A 98 9.33 -0.17 4.25
CA VAL A 98 9.41 0.55 5.53
C VAL A 98 8.89 -0.32 6.68
N THR A 99 9.69 -0.41 7.74
CA THR A 99 9.42 -1.27 8.90
C THR A 99 8.57 -0.60 9.99
N GLN A 100 8.31 0.70 9.89
CA GLN A 100 7.57 1.50 10.88
C GLN A 100 6.64 2.52 10.21
N PRO A 101 5.54 2.96 10.86
CA PRO A 101 4.87 4.18 10.45
C PRO A 101 5.88 5.33 10.58
N LEU A 102 6.06 6.13 9.53
CA LEU A 102 6.91 7.30 9.60
C LEU A 102 6.33 8.27 10.64
N MET A 103 6.90 8.23 11.83
CA MET A 103 6.69 9.20 12.89
C MET A 103 7.30 10.52 12.43
N GLY A 104 6.50 11.30 11.72
CA GLY A 104 6.78 12.69 11.34
C GLY A 104 5.57 13.61 11.50
N VAL A 105 4.44 13.11 12.03
CA VAL A 105 3.30 13.94 12.45
C VAL A 105 3.24 13.87 13.96
N SER A 106 3.66 14.96 14.61
CA SER A 106 3.54 15.15 16.05
C SER A 106 2.08 14.98 16.47
N ILE A 107 1.74 13.86 17.11
CA ILE A 107 0.51 13.76 17.87
C ILE A 107 0.72 14.67 19.08
N LEU A 108 0.14 15.88 19.02
CA LEU A 108 -0.12 16.66 20.23
C LEU A 108 -1.08 15.84 21.08
N GLU A 109 -0.56 15.05 22.02
CA GLU A 109 -1.37 14.48 23.08
C GLU A 109 -1.91 15.64 23.93
N HIS A 110 -3.13 16.07 23.64
CA HIS A 110 -3.89 16.91 24.56
C HIS A 110 -4.30 16.03 25.75
N ARG A 111 -3.43 15.94 26.76
CA ARG A 111 -3.81 15.48 28.09
C ARG A 111 -4.82 16.46 28.66
N SER A 112 -6.11 16.22 28.43
CA SER A 112 -7.16 16.81 29.27
C SER A 112 -7.13 16.09 30.62
N GLY A 113 -6.48 16.73 31.58
CA GLY A 113 -6.52 16.34 32.98
C GLY A 113 -7.96 16.39 33.48
N ARG A 114 -8.43 15.27 34.02
CA ARG A 114 -9.71 15.18 34.70
C ARG A 114 -9.55 15.85 36.07
N ILE A 115 -10.11 17.05 36.21
CA ILE A 115 -10.32 17.70 37.50
C ILE A 115 -11.33 16.85 38.29
N LYS A 116 -10.96 16.46 39.50
CA LYS A 116 -11.89 16.20 40.60
C LYS A 116 -11.42 17.03 41.79
#